data_AF-A0A0D2PV90-F1
#
_entry.id   AF-A0A0D2PV90-F1
#
_cell.length_a   1.000
_cell.length_b   1.000
_cell.length_c   1.000
_cell.angle_alpha   90.00
_cell.angle_beta   90.00
_cell.angle_gamma   90.00
#
_symmetry.space_group_name_H-M   'P 1'
#
loop_
_entity.id
_entity.type
_entity.pdbx_description
1 polymer ?
#
loop_
_entity_poly.entity_id
_entity_poly.type
_entity_poly.pdbx_seq_one_letter_code
_entity_poly.pdbx_strand_id
1 'polypeptide(L)'
;GVASDQLLQVDKEKTDILMYCTGGIRCDVYSTILRQQGFQNLYTLEGGVSHYLKTEGPVKWIGNLFTFDSRLSLPPSAYNHETMIEASMTQQAFDSDKFAKCYVCNSQVSELRHRNCANLDCNFLFLCCENCVMDLGGCCSYNCMTAPRRRPVLPGFQRYKKWHVYRDQKVEA
;
A
#
# COMPACT_ATOMS: atom_id res chain seq x y z
N GLY A 1 7.69 4.25 -21.30
CA GLY A 1 9.11 3.84 -21.34
C GLY A 1 9.31 2.78 -20.29
N VAL A 2 9.90 1.64 -20.65
CA VAL A 2 10.31 0.64 -19.65
C VAL A 2 11.34 1.32 -18.76
N ALA A 3 11.05 1.46 -17.47
CA ALA A 3 12.03 2.01 -16.53
C ALA A 3 13.31 1.18 -16.66
N SER A 4 14.45 1.85 -16.89
CA SER A 4 15.75 1.18 -16.98
C SER A 4 15.98 0.39 -15.70
N ASP A 5 16.15 -0.93 -15.81
CA ASP A 5 16.43 -1.79 -14.67
C ASP A 5 17.74 -1.36 -14.00
N GLN A 6 17.61 -0.76 -12.81
CA GLN A 6 18.72 -0.18 -12.07
C GLN A 6 19.71 -1.25 -11.60
N LEU A 7 19.30 -2.52 -11.56
CA LEU A 7 20.15 -3.64 -11.16
C LEU A 7 21.10 -4.09 -12.29
N LEU A 8 20.95 -3.59 -13.51
CA LEU A 8 21.84 -3.94 -14.62
C LEU A 8 23.21 -3.28 -14.55
N GLN A 9 23.33 -2.13 -13.86
CA GLN A 9 24.52 -1.29 -13.87
C GLN A 9 25.35 -1.37 -12.57
N VAL A 10 25.00 -2.29 -11.66
CA VAL A 10 25.66 -2.40 -10.35
C VAL A 10 26.65 -3.57 -10.32
N ASP A 11 27.66 -3.45 -9.46
CA ASP A 11 28.58 -4.55 -9.14
C ASP A 11 27.84 -5.59 -8.30
N LYS A 12 27.50 -6.72 -8.92
CA LYS A 12 26.66 -7.76 -8.30
C LYS A 12 27.30 -8.44 -7.09
N GLU A 13 28.63 -8.41 -6.99
CA GLU A 13 29.35 -9.06 -5.89
C GLU A 13 29.43 -8.14 -4.66
N LYS A 14 29.46 -6.82 -4.88
CA LYS A 14 29.60 -5.84 -3.80
C LYS A 14 28.30 -5.18 -3.37
N THR A 15 27.25 -5.28 -4.19
CA THR A 15 25.97 -4.62 -3.90
C THR A 15 25.17 -5.41 -2.87
N ASP A 16 24.96 -4.81 -1.70
CA ASP A 16 24.05 -5.33 -0.69
C ASP A 16 22.60 -5.05 -1.10
N ILE A 17 21.79 -6.10 -1.19
CA ILE A 17 20.36 -6.00 -1.50
C ILE A 17 19.55 -6.50 -0.31
N LEU A 18 18.88 -5.58 0.38
CA LEU A 18 17.86 -5.92 1.37
C LEU A 18 16.48 -5.96 0.73
N MET A 19 15.81 -7.10 0.86
CA MET A 19 14.46 -7.31 0.36
C MET A 19 13.47 -7.46 1.51
N TYR A 20 12.30 -6.89 1.34
CA TYR A 20 11.16 -7.13 2.22
C TYR A 20 9.87 -7.17 1.41
N CYS A 21 8.90 -7.92 1.92
CA CYS A 21 7.52 -7.89 1.46
C CYS A 21 6.60 -8.09 2.67
N THR A 22 5.29 -8.07 2.48
CA THR A 22 4.32 -8.16 3.58
C THR A 22 4.61 -9.32 4.54
N GLY A 23 4.90 -10.52 4.04
CA GLY A 23 5.08 -11.74 4.84
C GLY A 23 6.26 -12.63 4.43
N GLY A 24 7.29 -12.08 3.79
CA GLY A 24 8.52 -12.82 3.44
C GLY A 24 8.50 -13.61 2.12
N ILE A 25 7.42 -14.33 1.81
CA ILE A 25 7.41 -15.33 0.71
C ILE A 25 7.87 -14.83 -0.68
N ARG A 26 7.57 -13.58 -1.05
CA ARG A 26 8.05 -13.02 -2.33
C ARG A 26 9.56 -12.81 -2.31
N CYS A 27 10.13 -12.44 -1.18
CA CYS A 27 11.56 -12.26 -1.03
C CYS A 27 12.30 -13.58 -1.18
N ASP A 28 11.74 -14.71 -0.73
CA ASP A 28 12.35 -16.03 -0.93
C ASP A 28 12.47 -16.37 -2.42
N VAL A 29 11.38 -16.13 -3.18
CA VAL A 29 11.36 -16.32 -4.63
C VAL A 29 12.33 -15.37 -5.34
N TYR A 30 12.27 -14.07 -5.05
CA TYR A 30 13.12 -13.08 -5.70
C TYR A 30 14.59 -13.23 -5.34
N SER A 31 14.92 -13.64 -4.12
CA SER A 31 16.30 -13.93 -3.72
C SER A 31 16.90 -15.03 -4.58
N THR A 32 16.13 -16.09 -4.88
CA THR A 32 16.57 -17.18 -5.77
C THR A 32 16.87 -16.66 -7.17
N ILE A 33 16.01 -15.78 -7.72
CA ILE A 33 16.22 -15.17 -9.04
C ILE A 33 17.49 -14.30 -9.05
N LEU A 34 17.68 -13.45 -8.03
CA LEU A 34 18.85 -12.57 -7.95
C LEU A 34 20.16 -13.35 -7.78
N ARG A 35 20.14 -14.47 -7.02
CA ARG A 35 21.30 -15.37 -6.94
C ARG A 35 21.66 -15.95 -8.31
N GLN A 36 20.68 -16.41 -9.07
CA GLN A 36 20.89 -16.91 -10.44
C GLN A 36 21.44 -15.83 -11.38
N GLN A 37 21.11 -14.57 -11.13
CA GLN A 37 21.65 -13.42 -11.87
C GLN A 37 23.05 -13.00 -11.43
N GLY A 38 23.61 -13.60 -10.36
CA GLY A 38 24.98 -13.39 -9.89
C GLY A 38 25.11 -12.47 -8.68
N PHE A 39 24.01 -12.03 -8.05
CA PHE A 39 24.10 -11.26 -6.81
C PHE A 39 24.48 -12.13 -5.62
N GLN A 40 25.47 -11.68 -4.84
CA GLN A 40 26.01 -12.44 -3.72
C GLN A 40 25.42 -11.99 -2.37
N ASN A 41 25.33 -10.68 -2.14
CA ASN A 41 24.92 -10.11 -0.86
C ASN A 41 23.41 -9.85 -0.83
N LEU A 42 22.64 -10.89 -0.56
CA LEU A 42 21.18 -10.83 -0.50
C LEU A 42 20.68 -11.03 0.94
N TYR A 43 19.92 -10.07 1.43
CA TYR A 43 19.33 -10.07 2.76
C TYR A 43 17.80 -10.00 2.64
N THR A 44 17.11 -10.73 3.51
CA THR A 44 15.65 -10.75 3.54
C THR A 44 15.18 -10.45 4.96
N LEU A 45 14.16 -9.60 5.08
CA LEU A 45 13.48 -9.41 6.36
C LEU A 45 12.72 -10.68 6.74
N GLU A 46 13.18 -11.37 7.78
CA GLU A 46 12.59 -12.62 8.25
C GLU A 46 11.11 -12.43 8.64
N GLY A 47 10.23 -13.28 8.11
CA GLY A 47 8.78 -13.16 8.30
C GLY A 47 8.13 -11.92 7.66
N GLY A 48 8.90 -11.10 6.95
CA GLY A 48 8.46 -9.87 6.31
C GLY A 48 8.05 -8.75 7.27
N VAL A 49 7.44 -7.71 6.70
CA VAL A 49 7.07 -6.50 7.46
C VAL A 49 6.05 -6.81 8.55
N SER A 50 5.15 -7.79 8.35
CA SER A 50 4.20 -8.18 9.40
C SER A 50 4.88 -8.74 10.65
N HIS A 51 5.99 -9.47 10.49
CA HIS A 51 6.76 -9.97 11.62
C HIS A 51 7.54 -8.84 12.29
N TYR A 52 8.22 -8.00 11.50
CA TYR A 52 8.90 -6.81 11.99
C TYR A 52 8.00 -5.90 12.83
N LEU A 53 6.80 -5.55 12.34
CA LEU A 53 5.85 -4.72 13.09
C LEU A 53 5.36 -5.39 14.37
N LYS A 54 5.40 -6.72 14.44
CA LYS A 54 5.00 -7.48 15.62
C LYS A 54 6.11 -7.56 16.67
N THR A 55 7.37 -7.68 16.27
CA THR A 55 8.51 -7.88 17.19
C THR A 55 9.22 -6.59 17.53
N GLU A 56 9.50 -5.74 16.53
CA GLU A 56 10.27 -4.50 16.68
C GLU A 56 9.37 -3.26 16.78
N GLY A 57 8.09 -3.40 16.44
CA GLY A 57 7.19 -2.25 16.32
C GLY A 57 7.50 -1.37 15.09
N PRO A 58 7.05 -0.10 15.08
CA PRO A 58 7.10 0.77 13.91
C PRO A 58 8.40 1.58 13.78
N VAL A 59 9.48 1.23 14.50
CA VAL A 59 10.64 2.12 14.77
C VAL A 59 11.19 2.82 13.52
N LYS A 60 11.23 2.12 12.37
CA LYS A 60 11.63 2.68 11.06
C LYS A 60 10.57 2.55 9.98
N TRP A 61 9.32 2.33 10.37
CA TRP A 61 8.20 2.11 9.45
C TRP A 61 7.29 3.34 9.39
N ILE A 62 6.98 3.79 8.17
CA ILE A 62 6.09 4.92 7.92
C ILE A 62 4.82 4.44 7.22
N GLY A 63 3.66 4.83 7.75
CA GLY A 63 2.35 4.53 7.17
C GLY A 63 1.79 3.16 7.54
N ASN A 64 0.92 2.63 6.68
CA ASN A 64 0.19 1.38 6.93
C ASN A 64 0.74 0.24 6.06
N LEU A 65 0.73 -0.99 6.58
CA LEU A 65 1.14 -2.17 5.84
C LEU A 65 0.00 -2.65 4.94
N PHE A 66 0.23 -2.67 3.62
CA PHE A 66 -0.74 -3.16 2.64
C PHE A 66 -0.98 -4.69 2.77
N THR A 67 -2.24 -5.09 2.73
CA THR A 67 -2.74 -6.46 2.81
C THR A 67 -3.63 -6.79 1.61
N PHE A 68 -3.58 -8.04 1.15
CA PHE A 68 -4.25 -8.47 -0.08
C PHE A 68 -5.67 -9.01 0.15
N ASP A 69 -6.39 -8.38 1.08
CA ASP A 69 -7.78 -8.73 1.40
C ASP A 69 -8.61 -7.46 1.68
N SER A 70 -9.85 -7.62 2.17
CA SER A 70 -10.76 -6.51 2.43
C SER A 70 -10.20 -5.46 3.40
N ARG A 71 -9.20 -5.84 4.22
CA ARG A 71 -8.50 -4.95 5.14
C ARG A 71 -7.56 -3.99 4.45
N LEU A 72 -7.28 -4.08 3.12
CA LEU A 72 -6.31 -3.37 2.23
C LEU A 72 -5.01 -2.83 2.83
N SER A 73 -5.04 -2.14 3.96
CA SER A 73 -3.88 -1.66 4.70
C SER A 73 -4.21 -1.61 6.19
N LEU A 74 -3.29 -2.09 7.03
CA LEU A 74 -3.43 -2.05 8.49
C LEU A 74 -2.38 -1.12 9.11
N PRO A 75 -2.74 -0.32 10.12
CA PRO A 75 -1.76 0.46 10.86
C PRO A 75 -0.83 -0.46 11.67
N PRO A 76 0.37 0.01 12.03
CA PRO A 76 1.29 -0.76 12.89
C PRO A 76 0.65 -1.29 14.18
N SER A 77 -0.24 -0.53 14.80
CA SER A 77 -0.97 -0.92 16.01
C SER A 77 -1.80 -2.20 15.87
N ALA A 78 -2.15 -2.61 14.64
CA ALA A 78 -2.87 -3.86 14.40
C ALA A 78 -1.99 -5.13 14.56
N TYR A 79 -0.67 -4.98 14.63
CA TYR A 79 0.28 -6.10 14.70
C TYR A 79 0.80 -6.34 16.13
N ASN A 80 1.03 -5.28 16.90
CA ASN A 80 1.36 -5.36 18.32
C ASN A 80 1.06 -4.02 19.03
N HIS A 81 0.11 -4.05 19.98
CA HIS A 81 -0.29 -2.87 20.74
C HIS A 81 0.75 -2.43 21.79
N GLU A 82 1.51 -3.36 22.36
CA GLU A 82 2.49 -3.07 23.43
C GLU A 82 3.71 -2.32 22.87
N THR A 83 4.20 -2.75 21.69
CA THR A 83 5.33 -2.08 21.01
C THR A 83 5.03 -0.64 20.55
N MET A 84 3.75 -0.23 20.48
CA MET A 84 3.39 1.17 20.19
C MET A 84 3.75 2.11 21.35
N ILE A 85 3.65 1.62 22.59
CA ILE A 85 3.92 2.41 23.79
C ILE A 85 5.44 2.67 23.89
N GLU A 86 6.26 1.66 23.65
CA GLU A 86 7.73 1.80 23.68
C GLU A 86 8.27 2.63 22.50
N ALA A 87 7.70 2.46 21.30
CA ALA A 87 8.08 3.26 20.13
C ALA A 87 7.68 4.74 20.27
N SER A 88 6.58 5.05 20.95
CA SER A 88 6.20 6.44 21.24
C SER A 88 7.07 7.09 22.31
N MET A 89 7.73 6.30 23.17
CA MET A 89 8.72 6.80 24.14
C MET A 89 10.11 7.06 23.54
N THR A 90 10.40 6.54 22.34
CA THR A 90 11.69 6.65 21.65
C THR A 90 11.64 7.50 20.37
N GLN A 91 10.48 8.09 20.06
CA GLN A 91 10.28 8.90 18.85
C GLN A 91 11.18 10.15 18.85
N GLN A 92 12.32 10.04 18.16
CA GLN A 92 12.63 11.07 17.17
C GLN A 92 11.51 10.99 16.14
N ALA A 93 10.48 11.83 16.32
CA ALA A 93 9.42 12.00 15.35
C ALA A 93 10.07 12.28 13.99
N PHE A 94 10.00 11.32 13.06
CA PHE A 94 10.32 11.63 11.68
C PHE A 94 9.27 12.63 11.22
N ASP A 95 9.70 13.88 11.07
CA ASP A 95 8.94 15.12 10.94
C ASP A 95 8.17 15.26 9.61
N SER A 96 7.80 14.13 8.99
CA SER A 96 6.99 14.13 7.79
C SER A 96 5.84 13.16 7.95
N ASP A 97 4.79 13.65 8.62
CA ASP A 97 3.45 13.06 8.56
C ASP A 97 2.99 12.84 7.11
N LYS A 98 3.59 13.52 6.13
CA LYS A 98 3.31 13.43 4.71
C LYS A 98 4.26 12.45 4.02
N PHE A 99 3.76 11.29 3.63
CA PHE A 99 4.61 10.23 3.03
C PHE A 99 4.05 9.67 1.73
N ALA A 100 2.90 10.17 1.27
CA ALA A 100 2.31 9.76 0.00
C ALA A 100 1.55 10.91 -0.66
N LYS A 101 1.15 10.73 -1.91
CA LYS A 101 0.40 11.72 -2.70
C LYS A 101 -0.96 11.19 -3.11
N CYS A 102 -1.97 12.05 -3.06
CA CYS A 102 -3.26 11.78 -3.70
C CYS A 102 -3.06 11.57 -5.19
N TYR A 103 -3.57 10.47 -5.73
CA TYR A 103 -3.49 10.15 -7.15
C TYR A 103 -4.16 11.20 -8.05
N VAL A 104 -5.20 11.87 -7.54
CA VAL A 104 -6.05 12.80 -8.32
C VAL A 104 -5.44 14.19 -8.38
N CYS A 105 -5.15 14.80 -7.23
CA CYS A 105 -4.72 16.19 -7.14
C CYS A 105 -3.23 16.36 -6.78
N ASN A 106 -2.49 15.25 -6.60
CA ASN A 106 -1.09 15.23 -6.15
C ASN A 106 -0.83 15.88 -4.78
N SER A 107 -1.87 16.25 -4.02
CA SER A 107 -1.70 16.77 -2.66
C SER A 107 -1.02 15.73 -1.79
N GLN A 108 -0.16 16.18 -0.88
CA GLN A 108 0.42 15.31 0.13
C GLN A 108 -0.68 14.75 1.05
N VAL A 109 -0.58 13.48 1.40
CA VAL A 109 -1.48 12.82 2.35
C VAL A 109 -0.68 12.24 3.51
N SER A 110 -1.27 12.32 4.69
CA SER A 110 -0.71 11.75 5.92
C SER A 110 -1.28 10.40 6.31
N GLU A 111 -2.21 9.89 5.53
CA GLU A 111 -2.85 8.60 5.77
C GLU A 111 -3.05 7.85 4.46
N LEU A 112 -2.83 6.53 4.51
CA LEU A 112 -3.05 5.65 3.37
C LEU A 112 -4.53 5.32 3.20
N ARG A 113 -5.24 6.19 2.47
CA ARG A 113 -6.64 6.03 2.07
C ARG A 113 -6.76 5.29 0.73
N HIS A 114 -6.20 4.09 0.68
CA HIS A 114 -6.39 3.19 -0.47
C HIS A 114 -7.87 2.86 -0.65
N ARG A 115 -8.36 2.98 -1.88
CA ARG A 115 -9.72 2.62 -2.26
C ARG A 115 -9.78 2.19 -3.71
N ASN A 116 -10.73 1.31 -4.03
CA ASN A 116 -11.06 1.01 -5.41
C ASN A 116 -11.96 2.11 -5.98
N CYS A 117 -11.85 2.36 -7.28
CA CYS A 117 -12.77 3.22 -8.01
C CYS A 117 -14.23 2.78 -7.79
N ALA A 118 -15.13 3.74 -7.61
CA ALA A 118 -16.56 3.48 -7.47
C ALA A 118 -17.15 2.87 -8.75
N ASN A 119 -16.64 3.23 -9.93
CA ASN A 119 -16.91 2.52 -11.17
C ASN A 119 -16.47 1.04 -11.06
N LEU A 120 -17.46 0.15 -11.09
CA LEU A 120 -17.34 -1.29 -10.93
C LEU A 120 -16.51 -1.95 -12.04
N ASP A 121 -16.54 -1.39 -13.25
CA ASP A 121 -15.79 -1.84 -14.41
C ASP A 121 -14.32 -1.42 -14.35
N CYS A 122 -14.05 -0.24 -13.78
CA CYS A 122 -12.69 0.24 -13.59
C CYS A 122 -12.02 -0.47 -12.42
N ASN A 123 -12.65 -0.43 -11.24
CA ASN A 123 -12.17 -1.01 -9.99
C ASN A 123 -10.70 -0.67 -9.62
N PHE A 124 -10.11 0.35 -10.25
CA PHE A 124 -8.72 0.73 -10.07
C PHE A 124 -8.46 1.08 -8.61
N LEU A 125 -7.42 0.48 -8.02
CA LEU A 125 -7.01 0.76 -6.65
C LEU A 125 -6.08 1.97 -6.65
N PHE A 126 -6.45 3.01 -5.92
CA PHE A 126 -5.70 4.26 -5.86
C PHE A 126 -5.74 4.87 -4.46
N LEU A 127 -4.77 5.75 -4.21
CA LEU A 127 -4.69 6.55 -3.00
C LEU A 127 -5.35 7.90 -3.25
N CYS A 128 -6.29 8.31 -2.40
CA CYS A 128 -7.06 9.54 -2.61
C CYS A 128 -7.27 10.31 -1.31
N CYS A 129 -7.06 11.62 -1.33
CA CYS A 129 -7.45 12.48 -0.22
C CYS A 129 -8.97 12.56 -0.11
N GLU A 130 -9.46 12.95 1.06
CA GLU A 130 -10.90 13.00 1.36
C GLU A 130 -11.67 13.96 0.44
N ASN A 131 -11.10 15.12 0.12
CA ASN A 131 -11.71 16.08 -0.79
C ASN A 131 -11.96 15.46 -2.18
N CYS A 132 -10.93 14.88 -2.79
CA CYS A 132 -11.07 14.26 -4.11
C CYS A 132 -11.99 13.04 -4.12
N VAL A 133 -12.15 12.33 -2.99
CA VAL A 133 -13.16 11.27 -2.86
C VAL A 133 -14.56 11.86 -3.00
N MET A 134 -14.83 12.99 -2.36
CA MET A 134 -16.12 13.67 -2.44
C MET A 134 -16.33 14.26 -3.83
N ASP A 135 -15.35 15.01 -4.35
CA ASP A 135 -15.42 15.69 -5.65
C ASP A 135 -15.64 14.71 -6.81
N LEU A 136 -14.98 13.54 -6.77
CA LEU A 136 -15.11 12.51 -7.81
C LEU A 136 -16.11 11.41 -7.46
N GLY A 137 -16.90 11.55 -6.38
CA GLY A 137 -17.87 10.54 -5.95
C GLY A 137 -17.26 9.13 -5.86
N GLY A 138 -16.06 9.02 -5.28
CA GLY A 138 -15.29 7.79 -5.11
C GLY A 138 -14.64 7.23 -6.39
N CYS A 139 -14.69 7.93 -7.52
CA CYS A 139 -14.07 7.51 -8.77
C CYS A 139 -12.61 8.00 -8.89
N CYS A 140 -11.81 7.31 -9.70
CA CYS A 140 -10.42 7.70 -9.97
C CYS A 140 -10.30 8.84 -11.00
N SER A 141 -11.38 9.18 -11.70
CA SER A 141 -11.42 10.20 -12.75
C SER A 141 -12.86 10.62 -13.03
N TYR A 142 -13.03 11.77 -13.71
CA TYR A 142 -14.33 12.27 -14.19
C TYR A 142 -15.04 11.28 -15.13
N ASN A 143 -14.30 10.61 -16.03
CA ASN A 143 -14.89 9.60 -16.91
C ASN A 143 -15.52 8.43 -16.13
N CYS A 144 -14.92 8.05 -15.00
CA CYS A 144 -15.51 7.03 -14.15
C CYS A 144 -16.74 7.51 -13.38
N MET A 145 -16.96 8.81 -13.21
CA MET A 145 -18.16 9.35 -12.55
C MET A 145 -19.42 9.18 -13.39
N THR A 146 -19.28 9.17 -14.72
CA THR A 146 -20.39 9.02 -15.66
C THR A 146 -20.65 7.55 -16.02
N ALA A 147 -19.87 6.62 -15.47
CA ALA A 147 -20.03 5.20 -15.74
C ALA A 147 -21.38 4.67 -15.21
N PRO A 148 -22.06 3.79 -15.96
CA PRO A 148 -23.39 3.29 -15.59
C PRO A 148 -23.37 2.36 -14.38
N ARG A 149 -22.22 1.73 -14.07
CA ARG A 149 -22.10 0.78 -12.97
C ARG A 149 -21.24 1.36 -11.84
N ARG A 150 -21.84 2.19 -11.00
CA ARG A 150 -21.15 2.81 -9.85
C ARG A 150 -21.63 2.25 -8.52
N ARG A 151 -20.67 2.07 -7.61
CA ARG A 151 -20.90 1.78 -6.20
C ARG A 151 -21.15 3.09 -5.45
N PRO A 152 -21.86 3.07 -4.30
CA PRO A 152 -22.11 4.26 -3.50
C PRO A 152 -20.81 4.86 -2.93
N VAL A 153 -20.74 6.18 -2.79
CA VAL A 153 -19.58 6.85 -2.21
C VAL A 153 -19.41 6.43 -0.75
N LEU A 154 -18.22 5.96 -0.40
CA LEU A 154 -17.90 5.52 0.97
C LEU A 154 -17.08 6.60 1.70
N PRO A 155 -17.59 7.13 2.83
CA PRO A 155 -16.92 8.19 3.59
C PRO A 155 -15.73 7.66 4.39
N GLY A 156 -14.79 8.55 4.72
CA GLY A 156 -13.62 8.26 5.55
C GLY A 156 -12.83 7.03 5.08
N PHE A 157 -12.66 6.05 5.98
CA PHE A 157 -11.89 4.82 5.75
C PHE A 157 -12.74 3.62 5.29
N GLN A 158 -14.03 3.81 5.03
CA GLN A 158 -14.90 2.73 4.57
C GLN A 158 -14.47 2.18 3.20
N ARG A 159 -14.75 0.90 2.96
CA ARG A 159 -14.25 0.17 1.78
C ARG A 159 -15.32 -0.68 1.14
N TYR A 160 -15.21 -0.83 -0.17
CA TYR A 160 -16.11 -1.69 -0.92
C TYR A 160 -15.92 -3.14 -0.50
N LYS A 161 -17.05 -3.86 -0.45
CA LYS A 161 -17.07 -5.31 -0.35
C LYS A 161 -16.47 -5.94 -1.62
N LYS A 162 -16.37 -7.26 -1.64
CA LYS A 162 -15.96 -7.99 -2.84
C LYS A 162 -16.87 -7.65 -4.02
N TRP A 163 -16.29 -7.61 -5.22
CA TRP A 163 -16.97 -7.19 -6.46
C TRP A 163 -18.33 -7.86 -6.68
N HIS A 164 -18.43 -9.16 -6.42
CA HIS A 164 -19.66 -9.94 -6.63
C HIS A 164 -20.85 -9.49 -5.78
N VAL A 165 -20.61 -8.74 -4.69
CA VAL A 165 -21.70 -8.16 -3.87
C VAL A 165 -22.44 -7.05 -4.61
N TYR A 166 -21.77 -6.40 -5.58
CA TYR A 166 -22.31 -5.27 -6.34
C TYR A 166 -22.76 -5.68 -7.74
N ARG A 167 -22.53 -6.93 -8.16
CA ARG A 167 -22.76 -7.39 -9.54
C ARG A 167 -24.20 -7.18 -10.00
N ASP A 168 -25.14 -7.52 -9.13
CA ASP A 168 -26.58 -7.57 -9.45
C ASP A 168 -27.35 -6.35 -8.92
N GLN A 169 -26.64 -5.42 -8.27
CA GLN A 169 -27.26 -4.18 -7.82
C GLN A 169 -27.62 -3.33 -9.04
N LYS A 170 -28.91 -3.08 -9.23
CA LYS A 170 -29.36 -2.04 -10.17
C LYS A 170 -28.78 -0.72 -9.66
N VAL A 171 -27.84 -0.17 -10.41
CA VAL A 171 -27.24 1.12 -10.10
C VAL A 171 -28.35 2.15 -10.30
N GLU A 172 -28.78 2.79 -9.21
CA GLU A 172 -29.69 3.93 -9.30
C GLU A 172 -28.97 5.02 -10.10
N ALA A 173 -29.62 5.45 -11.18
CA ALA A 173 -29.15 6.49 -12.09
C ALA A 173 -29.20 7.87 -11.43
#